data_AF-A0A1G1T580-F1
#
_entry.id   AF-A0A1G1T580-F1
#
_cell.length_a   1.000
_cell.length_b   1.000
_cell.length_c   1.000
_cell.angle_alpha   90.00
_cell.angle_beta   90.00
_cell.angle_gamma   90.00
#
_symmetry.space_group_name_H-M   'P 1'
#
loop_
_entity.id
_entity.type
_entity.pdbx_description
1 polymer ?
#
loop_
_entity_poly.entity_id
_entity_poly.type
_entity_poly.pdbx_seq_one_letter_code
_entity_poly.pdbx_strand_id
1 'polypeptide(L)'
;MLVAMPGPAQPGPGLQAHVVTFSGKGRGATFKLPQVALENRAVAELINRRLLRRVIAPNVDSPIDTTGTPAQQIRQAAALDCCFSGVHYTVLLNQGALLSLELNLEYQGAYYYERTDHITFDLNTGRILTLADVVSDFPKALSGRLRGAISRRMAEEIAQAAADYGDSATVADLRQRFGWDARTRQVVFARDARQAGATEPDLNEFALSPQAVLL
;
A
#
# COMPACT_ATOMS: atom_id res chain seq x y z
N MET A 1 5.71 8.27 50.39
CA MET A 1 6.76 7.56 49.65
C MET A 1 6.28 7.45 48.21
N LEU A 2 6.70 8.38 47.35
CA LEU A 2 6.30 8.46 45.94
C LEU A 2 7.33 7.71 45.11
N VAL A 3 6.90 6.61 44.47
CA VAL A 3 7.70 5.87 43.51
C VAL A 3 7.68 6.65 42.20
N ALA A 4 8.85 7.11 41.76
CA ALA A 4 9.02 7.67 40.42
C ALA A 4 8.77 6.55 39.40
N MET A 5 7.71 6.69 38.59
CA MET A 5 7.55 5.86 37.41
C MET A 5 8.62 6.29 36.39
N PRO A 6 9.41 5.37 35.81
CA PRO A 6 10.31 5.72 34.74
C PRO A 6 9.49 6.24 33.57
N GLY A 7 9.79 7.46 33.12
CA GLY A 7 9.24 8.00 31.88
C GLY A 7 9.57 7.08 30.70
N PRO A 8 8.78 7.12 29.61
CA PRO A 8 9.06 6.33 28.42
C PRO A 8 10.49 6.62 27.97
N ALA A 9 11.29 5.55 27.87
CA ALA A 9 12.67 5.63 27.41
C ALA A 9 12.69 6.34 26.05
N GLN A 10 13.53 7.37 25.91
CA GLN A 10 13.86 7.91 24.59
C GLN A 10 14.37 6.74 23.73
N PRO A 11 13.81 6.50 22.53
CA PRO A 11 14.31 5.45 21.66
C PRO A 11 15.76 5.81 21.32
N GLY A 12 16.67 4.87 21.60
CA GLY A 12 18.04 4.93 21.09
C GLY A 12 18.05 5.00 19.55
N PRO A 13 19.22 5.03 18.89
CA PRO A 13 19.28 4.91 17.43
C PRO A 13 18.62 3.58 17.04
N GLY A 14 17.34 3.64 16.70
CA GLY A 14 16.47 2.47 16.60
C GLY A 14 16.93 1.58 15.45
N LEU A 15 16.60 0.29 15.53
CA LEU A 15 16.88 -0.68 14.48
C LEU A 15 16.52 -0.13 13.09
N GLN A 16 17.47 -0.17 12.15
CA GLN A 16 17.30 0.23 10.76
C GLN A 16 17.70 -0.91 9.84
N ALA A 17 16.98 -1.06 8.73
CA ALA A 17 17.31 -2.00 7.68
C ALA A 17 18.39 -1.43 6.75
N HIS A 18 19.30 -2.27 6.27
CA HIS A 18 20.08 -1.93 5.09
C HIS A 18 19.30 -2.39 3.85
N VAL A 19 18.85 -1.45 3.02
CA VAL A 19 18.04 -1.74 1.83
C VAL A 19 18.91 -1.58 0.59
N VAL A 20 19.04 -2.64 -0.19
CA VAL A 20 19.75 -2.62 -1.49
C VAL A 20 18.77 -2.89 -2.63
N THR A 21 19.04 -2.28 -3.77
CA THR A 21 18.23 -2.49 -4.96
C THR A 21 18.65 -3.75 -5.69
N PHE A 22 17.75 -4.72 -5.80
CA PHE A 22 17.85 -5.81 -6.73
C PHE A 22 17.26 -5.40 -8.08
N SER A 23 18.10 -5.26 -9.09
CA SER A 23 17.68 -4.88 -10.44
C SER A 23 17.75 -6.04 -11.42
N GLY A 24 16.86 -6.04 -12.41
CA GLY A 24 16.98 -6.93 -13.55
C GLY A 24 16.00 -6.60 -14.67
N LYS A 25 16.05 -7.43 -15.71
CA LYS A 25 15.22 -7.29 -16.92
C LYS A 25 14.55 -8.62 -17.25
N GLY A 26 13.32 -8.52 -17.74
CA GLY A 26 12.50 -9.61 -18.29
C GLY A 26 12.11 -9.33 -19.74
N ARG A 27 11.11 -10.05 -20.24
CA ARG A 27 10.62 -9.92 -21.62
C ARG A 27 9.81 -8.62 -21.76
N GLY A 28 10.50 -7.50 -21.94
CA GLY A 28 9.89 -6.16 -22.02
C GLY A 28 9.73 -5.46 -20.67
N ALA A 29 9.93 -6.16 -19.55
CA ALA A 29 9.81 -5.60 -18.21
C ALA A 29 11.16 -5.25 -17.57
N THR A 30 11.20 -4.18 -16.77
CA THR A 30 12.34 -3.88 -15.88
C THR A 30 11.92 -3.91 -14.43
N PHE A 31 12.75 -4.47 -13.54
CA PHE A 31 12.40 -4.54 -12.13
C PHE A 31 13.52 -3.97 -11.28
N LYS A 32 13.15 -3.15 -10.30
CA LYS A 32 13.96 -2.67 -9.19
C LYS A 32 13.21 -2.98 -7.91
N LEU A 33 13.67 -3.99 -7.17
CA LEU A 33 13.04 -4.42 -5.93
C LEU A 33 13.93 -4.14 -4.72
N PRO A 34 13.33 -3.82 -3.57
CA PRO A 34 14.08 -3.73 -2.33
C PRO A 34 14.52 -5.12 -1.87
N GLN A 35 15.78 -5.25 -1.49
CA GLN A 35 16.33 -6.36 -0.71
C GLN A 35 16.77 -5.83 0.64
N VAL A 36 16.15 -6.36 1.69
CA VAL A 36 16.38 -5.98 3.08
C VAL A 36 17.47 -6.87 3.66
N ALA A 37 18.46 -6.24 4.29
CA ALA A 37 19.46 -6.89 5.12
C ALA A 37 19.33 -6.38 6.56
N LEU A 38 19.37 -7.31 7.51
CA LEU A 38 19.30 -7.09 8.95
C LEU A 38 20.30 -8.00 9.65
N GLU A 39 20.67 -7.66 10.88
CA GLU A 39 21.47 -8.52 11.75
C GLU A 39 20.78 -9.89 11.93
N ASN A 40 19.45 -9.87 12.17
CA ASN A 40 18.63 -11.08 12.15
C ASN A 40 18.32 -11.50 10.70
N ARG A 41 19.14 -12.40 10.16
CA ARG A 41 19.01 -12.91 8.78
C ARG A 41 17.66 -13.59 8.52
N ALA A 42 17.12 -14.33 9.47
CA ALA A 42 15.83 -15.02 9.30
C ALA A 42 14.68 -14.01 9.11
N VAL A 43 14.73 -12.89 9.83
CA VAL A 43 13.77 -11.79 9.68
C VAL A 43 13.94 -11.10 8.32
N ALA A 44 15.17 -10.81 7.91
CA ALA A 44 15.45 -10.25 6.58
C ALA A 44 14.93 -11.16 5.45
N GLU A 45 15.18 -12.47 5.51
CA GLU A 45 14.67 -13.45 4.54
C GLU A 45 13.13 -13.52 4.52
N LEU A 46 12.49 -13.39 5.67
CA LEU A 46 11.03 -13.34 5.75
C LEU A 46 10.47 -12.07 5.07
N ILE A 47 11.08 -10.90 5.33
CA ILE A 47 10.71 -9.64 4.68
C ILE A 47 10.90 -9.74 3.16
N ASN A 48 12.06 -10.20 2.70
CA ASN A 48 12.36 -10.33 1.26
C ASN A 48 11.42 -11.30 0.54
N ARG A 49 11.04 -12.42 1.19
CA ARG A 49 10.02 -13.33 0.63
C ARG A 49 8.65 -12.68 0.52
N ARG A 50 8.25 -11.86 1.50
CA ARG A 50 6.98 -11.12 1.48
C ARG A 50 6.96 -10.05 0.41
N LEU A 51 8.05 -9.31 0.25
CA LEU A 51 8.24 -8.33 -0.83
C LEU A 51 8.13 -8.98 -2.21
N LEU A 52 8.85 -10.09 -2.42
CA LEU A 52 8.77 -10.84 -3.68
C LEU A 52 7.33 -11.31 -3.95
N ARG A 53 6.67 -11.87 -2.93
CA ARG A 53 5.27 -12.30 -3.03
C ARG A 53 4.34 -11.16 -3.44
N ARG A 54 4.49 -9.95 -2.89
CA ARG A 54 3.62 -8.80 -3.24
C ARG A 54 3.72 -8.45 -4.73
N VAL A 55 4.92 -8.55 -5.31
CA VAL A 55 5.18 -8.27 -6.72
C VAL A 55 4.61 -9.35 -7.64
N ILE A 56 4.72 -10.62 -7.25
CA ILE A 56 4.22 -11.74 -8.07
C ILE A 56 2.75 -12.10 -7.79
N ALA A 57 2.17 -11.62 -6.68
CA ALA A 57 0.82 -11.96 -6.21
C ALA A 57 -0.33 -11.63 -7.17
N PRO A 58 -0.26 -10.62 -8.06
CA PRO A 58 -1.30 -10.45 -9.07
C PRO A 58 -1.51 -11.70 -9.95
N ASN A 59 -0.54 -12.64 -9.93
CA ASN A 59 -0.54 -13.89 -10.66
C ASN A 59 -0.53 -15.15 -9.76
N VAL A 60 -0.90 -15.11 -8.46
CA VAL A 60 -0.76 -16.31 -7.57
C VAL A 60 -1.54 -17.53 -8.03
N ASP A 61 -2.64 -17.34 -8.76
CA ASP A 61 -3.45 -18.43 -9.30
C ASP A 61 -2.81 -19.09 -10.55
N SER A 62 -1.68 -18.54 -11.02
CA SER A 62 -0.88 -19.07 -12.12
C SER A 62 0.34 -19.84 -11.61
N PRO A 63 0.85 -20.83 -12.36
CA PRO A 63 1.92 -21.72 -11.92
C PRO A 63 3.29 -21.00 -11.92
N ILE A 64 3.56 -20.18 -10.90
CA ILE A 64 4.88 -19.62 -10.66
C ILE A 64 5.68 -20.62 -9.83
N ASP A 65 6.86 -21.00 -10.33
CA ASP A 65 7.79 -21.84 -9.58
C ASP A 65 8.42 -21.05 -8.42
N THR A 66 7.85 -21.24 -7.23
CA THR A 66 8.30 -20.58 -6.00
C THR A 66 9.67 -21.05 -5.48
N THR A 67 10.25 -22.09 -6.11
CA THR A 67 11.59 -22.61 -5.77
C THR A 67 12.71 -21.93 -6.56
N GLY A 68 12.36 -21.21 -7.65
CA GLY A 68 13.32 -20.45 -8.44
C GLY A 68 13.90 -19.26 -7.69
N THR A 69 15.00 -18.71 -8.22
CA THR A 69 15.56 -17.43 -7.75
C THR A 69 14.55 -16.29 -7.88
N PRO A 70 14.64 -15.20 -7.07
CA PRO A 70 13.74 -14.05 -7.19
C PRO A 70 13.62 -13.50 -8.61
N ALA A 71 14.73 -13.40 -9.36
CA ALA A 71 14.70 -12.99 -10.77
C ALA A 71 13.93 -13.97 -11.66
N GLN A 72 14.02 -15.28 -11.43
CA GLN A 72 13.24 -16.26 -12.19
C GLN A 72 11.75 -16.11 -11.89
N GLN A 73 11.37 -15.97 -10.62
CA GLN A 73 9.98 -15.79 -10.21
C GLN A 73 9.36 -14.52 -10.80
N ILE A 74 10.07 -13.39 -10.76
CA ILE A 74 9.62 -12.13 -11.37
C ILE A 74 9.49 -12.26 -12.88
N ARG A 75 10.44 -12.92 -13.55
CA ARG A 75 10.36 -13.13 -15.00
C ARG A 75 9.19 -14.03 -15.40
N GLN A 76 8.88 -15.04 -14.60
CA GLN A 76 7.70 -15.89 -14.81
C GLN A 76 6.41 -15.10 -14.60
N ALA A 77 6.32 -14.33 -13.51
CA ALA A 77 5.17 -13.45 -13.25
C ALA A 77 4.95 -12.43 -14.38
N ALA A 78 6.02 -11.76 -14.83
CA ALA A 78 5.99 -10.82 -15.94
C ALA A 78 5.62 -11.45 -17.28
N ALA A 79 5.85 -12.76 -17.46
CA ALA A 79 5.45 -13.47 -18.67
C ALA A 79 3.96 -13.87 -18.66
N LEU A 80 3.34 -13.95 -17.48
CA LEU A 80 1.93 -14.29 -17.30
C LEU A 80 1.04 -13.03 -17.38
N ASP A 81 1.56 -11.89 -16.94
CA ASP A 81 0.87 -10.62 -17.00
C ASP A 81 1.27 -9.86 -18.27
N CYS A 82 0.41 -9.89 -19.29
CA CYS A 82 0.69 -9.34 -20.62
C CYS A 82 0.95 -7.83 -20.63
N CYS A 83 0.57 -7.12 -19.56
CA CYS A 83 0.72 -5.69 -19.44
C CYS A 83 1.84 -5.31 -18.47
N PHE A 84 2.38 -6.20 -17.63
CA PHE A 84 3.39 -5.82 -16.64
C PHE A 84 4.70 -5.36 -17.31
N SER A 85 5.05 -4.09 -17.13
CA SER A 85 6.24 -3.45 -17.71
C SER A 85 7.32 -3.14 -16.67
N GLY A 86 6.96 -3.07 -15.38
CA GLY A 86 7.99 -2.94 -14.37
C GLY A 86 7.55 -2.76 -12.95
N VAL A 87 8.56 -2.67 -12.08
CA VAL A 87 8.37 -2.35 -10.67
C VAL A 87 9.53 -1.52 -10.15
N HIS A 88 9.20 -0.49 -9.38
CA HIS A 88 10.12 0.37 -8.68
C HIS A 88 9.71 0.51 -7.21
N TYR A 89 10.61 1.01 -6.37
CA TYR A 89 10.30 1.23 -4.96
C TYR A 89 10.91 2.52 -4.42
N THR A 90 10.28 3.04 -3.39
CA THR A 90 10.76 4.17 -2.58
C THR A 90 10.76 3.75 -1.12
N VAL A 91 11.84 4.05 -0.38
CA VAL A 91 11.86 3.93 1.08
C VAL A 91 11.20 5.18 1.67
N LEU A 92 10.04 5.01 2.28
CA LEU A 92 9.31 6.10 2.92
C LEU A 92 9.77 6.32 4.36
N LEU A 93 10.03 5.23 5.08
CA LEU A 93 10.51 5.25 6.47
C LEU A 93 11.47 4.08 6.69
N ASN A 94 12.57 4.31 7.39
CA ASN A 94 13.50 3.27 7.82
C ASN A 94 14.15 3.68 9.15
N GLN A 95 13.38 3.63 10.23
CA GLN A 95 13.81 4.05 11.56
C GLN A 95 12.93 3.42 12.64
N GLY A 96 13.46 3.30 13.86
CA GLY A 96 12.66 2.90 15.02
C GLY A 96 12.10 1.47 14.91
N ALA A 97 12.85 0.55 14.29
CA ALA A 97 12.40 -0.80 13.97
C ALA A 97 11.22 -0.87 12.98
N LEU A 98 10.97 0.19 12.22
CA LEU A 98 9.96 0.23 11.16
C LEU A 98 10.61 0.45 9.80
N LEU A 99 10.14 -0.28 8.81
CA LEU A 99 10.47 -0.08 7.40
C LEU A 99 9.17 0.09 6.60
N SER A 100 8.92 1.29 6.09
CA SER A 100 7.80 1.58 5.20
C SER A 100 8.30 1.80 3.79
N LEU A 101 7.68 1.12 2.83
CA LEU A 101 8.05 1.11 1.43
C LEU A 101 6.82 1.46 0.59
N GLU A 102 7.06 2.20 -0.46
CA GLU A 102 6.16 2.32 -1.60
C GLU A 102 6.68 1.42 -2.72
N LEU A 103 5.80 0.65 -3.34
CA LEU A 103 6.07 -0.14 -4.53
C LEU A 103 5.22 0.40 -5.67
N ASN A 104 5.84 0.86 -6.75
CA ASN A 104 5.14 1.30 -7.95
C ASN A 104 5.25 0.21 -9.00
N LEU A 105 4.12 -0.42 -9.34
CA LEU A 105 4.00 -1.43 -10.37
C LEU A 105 3.47 -0.78 -11.65
N GLU A 106 4.21 -0.94 -12.73
CA GLU A 106 3.91 -0.32 -14.02
C GLU A 106 3.32 -1.35 -14.97
N TYR A 107 2.25 -0.93 -15.66
CA TYR A 107 1.56 -1.72 -16.65
C TYR A 107 1.44 -0.94 -17.97
N GLN A 108 1.90 -1.55 -19.06
CA GLN A 108 1.85 -1.01 -20.41
C GLN A 108 1.02 -1.94 -21.32
N GLY A 109 -0.28 -1.66 -21.41
CA GLY A 109 -1.21 -2.31 -22.33
C GLY A 109 -1.68 -1.35 -23.44
N ALA A 110 -2.96 -1.39 -23.77
CA ALA A 110 -3.58 -0.38 -24.66
C ALA A 110 -3.45 1.05 -24.11
N TYR A 111 -3.39 1.17 -22.78
CA TYR A 111 -3.08 2.39 -22.05
C TYR A 111 -2.03 2.08 -20.98
N TYR A 112 -1.27 3.10 -20.61
CA TYR A 112 -0.39 3.03 -19.46
C TYR A 112 -1.20 3.15 -18.17
N TYR A 113 -0.88 2.32 -17.18
CA TYR A 113 -1.47 2.35 -15.86
C TYR A 113 -0.41 2.00 -14.82
N GLU A 114 -0.44 2.68 -13.68
CA GLU A 114 0.41 2.38 -12.53
C GLU A 114 -0.45 1.95 -11.35
N ARG A 115 0.05 0.99 -10.57
CA ARG A 115 -0.48 0.65 -9.26
C ARG A 115 0.57 0.94 -8.20
N THR A 116 0.24 1.79 -7.25
CA THR A 116 1.07 2.03 -6.08
C THR A 116 0.58 1.16 -4.93
N ASP A 117 1.47 0.33 -4.38
CA ASP A 117 1.24 -0.44 -3.17
C ASP A 117 2.09 0.13 -2.02
N HIS A 118 1.50 0.32 -0.84
CA HIS A 118 2.26 0.64 0.39
C HIS A 118 2.40 -0.58 1.30
N ILE A 119 3.59 -0.76 1.87
CA ILE A 119 3.86 -1.86 2.80
C ILE A 119 4.76 -1.41 3.94
N THR A 120 4.35 -1.71 5.16
CA THR A 120 5.09 -1.36 6.38
C THR A 120 5.44 -2.61 7.16
N PHE A 121 6.71 -2.76 7.53
CA PHE A 121 7.25 -3.89 8.27
C PHE A 121 7.71 -3.48 9.67
N ASP A 122 7.46 -4.34 10.65
CA ASP A 122 8.21 -4.37 11.91
C ASP A 122 9.52 -5.16 11.69
N LEU A 123 10.66 -4.50 11.87
CA LEU A 123 11.98 -5.05 11.64
C LEU A 123 12.43 -6.05 12.71
N ASN A 124 11.74 -6.12 13.86
CA ASN A 124 12.04 -7.12 14.90
C ASN A 124 11.48 -8.49 14.52
N THR A 125 10.29 -8.52 13.95
CA THR A 125 9.52 -9.74 13.67
C THR A 125 9.42 -10.07 12.18
N GLY A 126 9.70 -9.08 11.32
CA GLY A 126 9.48 -9.12 9.89
C GLY A 126 8.01 -9.04 9.48
N ARG A 127 7.09 -8.85 10.43
CA ARG A 127 5.63 -8.84 10.22
C ARG A 127 5.23 -7.60 9.41
N ILE A 128 4.30 -7.79 8.48
CA ILE A 128 3.62 -6.66 7.82
C ILE A 128 2.63 -6.10 8.83
N LEU A 129 2.76 -4.82 9.12
CA LEU A 129 1.82 -4.10 9.96
C LEU A 129 0.59 -3.72 9.15
N THR A 130 -0.56 -3.66 9.81
CA THR A 130 -1.78 -3.03 9.32
C THR A 130 -1.94 -1.67 9.96
N LEU A 131 -2.80 -0.81 9.43
CA LEU A 131 -3.05 0.49 10.03
C LEU A 131 -3.54 0.34 11.48
N ALA A 132 -4.34 -0.69 11.75
CA ALA A 132 -4.85 -1.01 13.08
C ALA A 132 -3.76 -1.48 14.07
N ASP A 133 -2.59 -1.93 13.59
CA ASP A 133 -1.44 -2.23 14.47
C ASP A 133 -0.74 -0.95 14.95
N VAL A 134 -0.93 0.17 14.26
CA VAL A 134 -0.19 1.43 14.48
C VAL A 134 -1.05 2.51 15.13
N VAL A 135 -2.36 2.50 14.88
CA VAL A 135 -3.29 3.45 15.50
C VAL A 135 -3.98 2.83 16.71
N SER A 136 -4.22 3.61 17.75
CA SER A 136 -4.87 3.15 18.99
C SER A 136 -6.39 2.92 18.86
N ASP A 137 -6.97 3.18 17.69
CA ASP A 137 -8.39 3.05 17.44
C ASP A 137 -8.83 1.59 17.26
N PHE A 138 -10.03 1.27 17.76
CA PHE A 138 -10.69 0.01 17.38
C PHE A 138 -10.94 -0.04 15.87
N PRO A 139 -10.76 -1.18 15.19
CA PRO A 139 -10.87 -1.30 13.72
C PRO A 139 -12.17 -0.73 13.13
N LYS A 140 -13.29 -0.90 13.85
CA LYS A 140 -14.61 -0.39 13.43
C LYS A 140 -14.66 1.14 13.47
N ALA A 141 -14.08 1.76 14.50
CA ALA A 141 -14.02 3.22 14.63
C ALA A 141 -13.10 3.81 13.56
N LEU A 142 -11.95 3.18 13.32
CA LEU A 142 -11.00 3.57 12.28
C LEU A 142 -11.64 3.50 10.88
N SER A 143 -12.30 2.39 10.54
CA SER A 143 -13.02 2.23 9.28
C SER A 143 -14.09 3.31 9.10
N GLY A 144 -14.86 3.61 10.16
CA GLY A 144 -15.85 4.69 10.14
C GLY A 144 -15.23 6.07 9.87
N ARG A 145 -14.12 6.41 10.53
CA ARG A 145 -13.40 7.67 10.31
C ARG A 145 -12.86 7.78 8.88
N LEU A 146 -12.28 6.71 8.35
CA LEU A 146 -11.77 6.67 6.97
C LEU A 146 -12.90 6.84 5.95
N ARG A 147 -14.00 6.09 6.09
CA ARG A 147 -15.20 6.25 5.24
C ARG A 147 -15.73 7.68 5.25
N GLY A 148 -15.76 8.31 6.43
CA GLY A 148 -16.15 9.70 6.59
C GLY A 148 -15.17 10.68 5.92
N ALA A 149 -13.86 10.45 6.03
CA ALA A 149 -12.85 11.27 5.38
C ALA A 149 -12.91 11.16 3.85
N ILE A 150 -13.04 9.94 3.32
CA ILE A 150 -13.23 9.69 1.88
C ILE A 150 -14.49 10.40 1.37
N SER A 151 -15.60 10.29 2.09
CA SER A 151 -16.85 10.95 1.71
C SER A 151 -16.72 12.47 1.67
N ARG A 152 -16.03 13.08 2.65
CA ARG A 152 -15.77 14.53 2.63
C ARG A 152 -14.92 14.93 1.44
N ARG A 153 -13.81 14.22 1.20
CA ARG A 153 -12.91 14.51 0.07
C ARG A 153 -13.63 14.36 -1.27
N MET A 154 -14.43 13.30 -1.43
CA MET A 154 -15.23 13.09 -2.64
C MET A 154 -16.26 14.21 -2.84
N ALA A 155 -16.87 14.72 -1.77
CA ALA A 155 -17.78 15.85 -1.86
C ALA A 155 -17.08 17.11 -2.39
N GLU A 156 -15.86 17.39 -1.90
CA GLU A 156 -15.02 18.51 -2.36
C GLU A 156 -14.66 18.36 -3.83
N GLU A 157 -14.18 17.18 -4.25
CA GLU A 157 -13.80 16.91 -5.65
C GLU A 157 -14.99 17.00 -6.61
N ILE A 158 -16.17 16.49 -6.22
CA ILE A 158 -17.39 16.61 -7.04
C ILE A 158 -17.83 18.07 -7.16
N ALA A 159 -17.71 18.85 -6.08
CA ALA A 159 -18.05 20.27 -6.12
C ALA A 159 -17.07 21.05 -7.01
N GLN A 160 -15.78 20.74 -6.92
CA GLN A 160 -14.74 21.34 -7.74
C GLN A 160 -14.93 20.99 -9.22
N ALA A 161 -15.18 19.72 -9.55
CA ALA A 161 -15.47 19.29 -10.92
C ALA A 161 -16.72 19.98 -11.49
N ALA A 162 -17.76 20.18 -10.67
CA ALA A 162 -18.94 20.93 -11.10
C ALA A 162 -18.64 22.40 -11.40
N ALA A 163 -17.73 23.02 -10.63
CA ALA A 163 -17.29 24.39 -10.86
C ALA A 163 -16.39 24.53 -12.10
N ASP A 164 -15.50 23.57 -12.33
CA ASP A 164 -14.49 23.64 -13.40
C ASP A 164 -15.07 23.29 -14.77
N TYR A 165 -15.91 22.26 -14.84
CA TYR A 165 -16.39 21.73 -16.11
C TYR A 165 -17.80 22.22 -16.48
N GLY A 166 -18.65 22.54 -15.49
CA GLY A 166 -20.05 22.94 -15.72
C GLY A 166 -20.94 21.87 -16.38
N ASP A 167 -20.37 20.74 -16.81
CA ASP A 167 -21.06 19.67 -17.50
C ASP A 167 -21.71 18.69 -16.52
N SER A 168 -23.04 18.74 -16.49
CA SER A 168 -23.87 17.85 -15.66
C SER A 168 -23.69 16.36 -15.97
N ALA A 169 -23.32 15.99 -17.20
CA ALA A 169 -23.14 14.59 -17.59
C ALA A 169 -21.84 14.02 -17.02
N THR A 170 -20.72 14.77 -17.15
CA THR A 170 -19.43 14.40 -16.53
C THR A 170 -19.55 14.29 -15.02
N VAL A 171 -20.21 15.25 -14.36
CA VAL A 171 -20.41 15.20 -12.90
C VAL A 171 -21.30 14.01 -12.49
N ALA A 172 -22.31 13.66 -13.29
CA ALA A 172 -23.15 12.50 -13.04
C ALA A 172 -22.38 11.17 -13.19
N ASP A 173 -21.53 11.05 -14.22
CA ASP A 173 -20.66 9.88 -14.42
C ASP A 173 -19.68 9.70 -13.26
N LEU A 174 -19.03 10.79 -12.81
CA LEU A 174 -18.13 10.76 -11.64
C LEU A 174 -18.87 10.28 -10.39
N ARG A 175 -20.07 10.83 -10.12
CA ARG A 175 -20.89 10.40 -8.98
C ARG A 175 -21.22 8.91 -9.04
N GLN A 176 -21.59 8.42 -10.22
CA GLN A 176 -21.91 7.00 -10.41
C GLN A 176 -20.69 6.11 -10.22
N ARG A 177 -19.54 6.44 -10.83
CA ARG A 177 -18.31 5.66 -10.74
C ARG A 177 -17.78 5.54 -9.31
N PHE A 178 -17.88 6.61 -8.54
CA PHE A 178 -17.39 6.64 -7.16
C PHE A 178 -18.46 6.28 -6.12
N GLY A 179 -19.64 5.81 -6.54
CA GLY A 179 -20.70 5.39 -5.64
C GLY A 179 -21.24 6.51 -4.76
N TRP A 180 -21.21 7.75 -5.22
CA TRP A 180 -21.66 8.92 -4.46
C TRP A 180 -23.19 8.96 -4.36
N ASP A 181 -23.72 8.91 -3.14
CA ASP A 181 -25.13 9.17 -2.86
C ASP A 181 -25.35 10.63 -2.48
N ALA A 182 -25.99 11.37 -3.39
CA ALA A 182 -26.30 12.79 -3.18
C ALA A 182 -27.28 13.04 -2.02
N ARG A 183 -28.11 12.06 -1.63
CA ARG A 183 -29.08 12.21 -0.54
C ARG A 183 -28.40 12.18 0.82
N THR A 184 -27.52 11.19 1.02
CA THR A 184 -26.78 11.03 2.27
C THR A 184 -25.47 11.82 2.29
N ARG A 185 -25.04 12.34 1.12
CA ARG A 185 -23.74 13.02 0.90
C ARG A 185 -22.58 12.14 1.33
N GLN A 186 -22.66 10.87 0.98
CA GLN A 186 -21.68 9.85 1.34
C GLN A 186 -21.34 8.97 0.16
N VAL A 187 -20.14 8.41 0.19
CA VAL A 187 -19.75 7.32 -0.69
C VAL A 187 -20.39 6.04 -0.19
N VAL A 188 -21.12 5.34 -1.06
CA VAL A 188 -21.65 4.00 -0.81
C VAL A 188 -20.58 3.00 -1.23
N PHE A 189 -20.04 2.29 -0.25
CA PHE A 189 -19.02 1.28 -0.48
C PHE A 189 -19.66 -0.06 -0.91
N ALA A 190 -18.91 -0.86 -1.67
CA ALA A 190 -19.38 -2.11 -2.28
C ALA A 190 -19.98 -3.09 -1.26
N ARG A 191 -19.47 -3.13 -0.03
CA ARG A 191 -20.03 -3.92 1.07
C ARG A 191 -21.48 -3.55 1.42
N ASP A 192 -21.82 -2.27 1.26
CA ASP A 192 -23.13 -1.72 1.61
C ASP A 192 -24.02 -1.56 0.36
N ALA A 193 -23.45 -1.68 -0.84
CA ALA A 193 -24.14 -1.56 -2.12
C ALA A 193 -24.64 -2.92 -2.64
N ARG A 194 -25.85 -2.95 -3.22
CA ARG A 194 -26.39 -4.16 -3.86
C ARG A 194 -25.95 -4.37 -5.31
N GLN A 195 -25.43 -3.34 -6.01
CA GLN A 195 -25.18 -3.43 -7.46
C GLN A 195 -23.92 -2.73 -8.00
N ALA A 196 -23.37 -1.70 -7.34
CA ALA A 196 -22.05 -1.14 -7.63
C ALA A 196 -21.74 -0.10 -6.54
N GLY A 197 -20.69 -0.30 -5.77
CA GLY A 197 -20.24 0.66 -4.75
C GLY A 197 -18.74 0.86 -4.85
N ALA A 198 -18.22 1.93 -4.24
CA ALA A 198 -16.79 2.15 -4.19
C ALA A 198 -16.09 1.01 -3.45
N THR A 199 -14.88 0.65 -3.87
CA THR A 199 -14.06 -0.33 -3.14
C THR A 199 -13.86 0.14 -1.70
N GLU A 200 -14.08 -0.75 -0.73
CA GLU A 200 -13.89 -0.42 0.68
C GLU A 200 -12.41 -0.12 0.94
N PRO A 201 -12.07 0.94 1.71
CA PRO A 201 -10.68 1.22 2.06
C PRO A 201 -10.08 0.03 2.80
N ASP A 202 -8.97 -0.49 2.28
CA ASP A 202 -8.21 -1.55 2.93
C ASP A 202 -7.41 -0.97 4.10
N LEU A 203 -7.58 -1.57 5.29
CA LEU A 203 -6.80 -1.21 6.48
C LEU A 203 -5.43 -1.90 6.53
N ASN A 204 -5.18 -2.83 5.60
CA ASN A 204 -3.92 -3.57 5.51
C ASN A 204 -2.84 -2.80 4.75
N GLU A 205 -3.20 -1.70 4.10
CA GLU A 205 -2.31 -0.91 3.27
C GLU A 205 -2.26 0.53 3.77
N PHE A 206 -1.07 0.97 4.17
CA PHE A 206 -0.81 2.33 4.61
C PHE A 206 0.68 2.63 4.50
N ALA A 207 0.99 3.91 4.34
CA ALA A 207 2.34 4.43 4.34
C ALA A 207 2.65 5.15 5.67
N LEU A 208 3.86 4.94 6.17
CA LEU A 208 4.44 5.83 7.18
C LEU A 208 5.54 6.66 6.51
N SER A 209 5.49 7.97 6.75
CA SER A 209 6.58 8.89 6.44
C SER A 209 7.07 9.54 7.74
N PRO A 210 8.28 10.12 7.79
CA PRO A 210 8.78 10.79 8.98
C PRO A 210 7.82 11.86 9.51
N GLN A 211 7.08 12.55 8.62
CA GLN A 211 6.09 13.55 9.02
C GLN A 211 4.86 12.93 9.70
N ALA A 212 4.51 11.69 9.36
CA ALA A 212 3.35 11.00 9.93
C ALA A 212 3.64 10.34 11.30
N VAL A 213 4.92 10.13 11.65
CA VAL A 213 5.33 9.48 12.91
C VAL A 213 5.48 10.49 14.08
N LEU A 214 5.44 11.80 13.80
CA LEU A 214 5.61 12.86 14.82
C LEU A 214 4.31 13.33 15.47
N LEU A 215 3.22 12.54 15.39
CA LEU A 215 1.92 12.85 16.01
C LEU A 215 1.75 12.15 17.37
#